data_AF-A0A562JRJ7-F1
#
_entry.id   AF-A0A562JRJ7-F1
#
_cell.length_a   1.000
_cell.length_b   1.000
_cell.length_c   1.000
_cell.angle_alpha   90.00
_cell.angle_beta   90.00
_cell.angle_gamma   90.00
#
_symmetry.space_group_name_H-M   'P 1'
#
loop_
_entity.id
_entity.type
_entity.pdbx_description
1 polymer ?
#
loop_
_entity_poly.entity_id
_entity_poly.type
_entity_poly.pdbx_seq_one_letter_code
_entity_poly.pdbx_strand_id
1 'polypeptide(L)'
;MAKHKILRILEKELVVALGCTEPVAIALAAATARSYAEGQIIDLCLKASGNIIKNAKSVGIPGMTSSGLDFAAAIGAVAGDPSKQLEVLNGVSPENEQAALKLIEEGKVVSGQADTPKRLYIEVSLKTDKHISRVIISDNHSNISLIEADGKLIYQGGCENIGIQSDEEELIKLTIDEIYEWVHNTDISSLSLVKKSIELNRIIGREGLTGEYGLKVGKTIRENVKRGILSDDIATAAMSFAAAGSDARMAGSTLPVMANTGSGNQGIAVTLPVVAVAEKLQVTEEKMIRAVALSHLITIHIKSKFGRLSALCGVTAAGMGASGAIVYLLDGHLQQVKAAIQNTIGNVSGMICDGAKAGCAMKVSTCSNVAVQSALLALNNQEIRSTDGFIHDDVEKSIESFCKLGNEGTRHTDELILKLMMEK
;
A
#
# COMPACT_ATOMS: atom_id res chain seq x y z
N MET A 1 -27.22 -2.98 15.06
CA MET A 1 -25.94 -3.68 15.36
C MET A 1 -25.02 -3.78 14.14
N ALA A 2 -25.47 -4.20 12.95
CA ALA A 2 -24.63 -4.24 11.73
C ALA A 2 -24.09 -2.86 11.28
N LYS A 3 -24.90 -1.79 11.37
CA LYS A 3 -24.49 -0.42 10.97
C LYS A 3 -23.25 0.10 11.70
N HIS A 4 -23.16 -0.12 13.01
CA HIS A 4 -21.98 0.29 13.81
C HIS A 4 -20.75 -0.57 13.52
N LYS A 5 -20.92 -1.79 12.99
CA LYS A 5 -19.80 -2.68 12.65
C LYS A 5 -19.06 -2.20 11.41
N ILE A 6 -19.77 -1.84 10.34
CA ILE A 6 -19.16 -1.39 9.07
C ILE A 6 -18.42 -0.06 9.24
N LEU A 7 -18.95 0.87 10.05
CA LEU A 7 -18.25 2.13 10.35
C LEU A 7 -16.92 1.90 11.07
N ARG A 8 -16.90 1.02 12.09
CA ARG A 8 -15.66 0.66 12.78
C ARG A 8 -14.63 0.02 11.86
N ILE A 9 -15.09 -0.77 10.89
CA ILE A 9 -14.20 -1.36 9.87
C ILE A 9 -13.59 -0.25 9.01
N LEU A 10 -14.38 0.73 8.56
CA LEU A 10 -13.84 1.88 7.83
C LEU A 10 -12.82 2.65 8.68
N GLU A 11 -13.14 2.94 9.94
CA GLU A 11 -12.23 3.64 10.87
C GLU A 11 -10.91 2.89 11.10
N LYS A 12 -10.96 1.56 11.19
CA LYS A 12 -9.78 0.69 11.37
C LYS A 12 -8.92 0.62 10.11
N GLU A 13 -9.54 0.54 8.94
CA GLU A 13 -8.86 0.19 7.69
C GLU A 13 -8.54 1.38 6.78
N LEU A 14 -9.18 2.55 6.98
CA LEU A 14 -8.87 3.81 6.29
C LEU A 14 -7.99 4.67 7.19
N VAL A 15 -6.68 4.57 6.95
CA VAL A 15 -5.65 5.27 7.73
C VAL A 15 -4.91 6.25 6.84
N VAL A 16 -4.67 7.46 7.32
CA VAL A 16 -3.84 8.45 6.63
C VAL A 16 -2.39 7.98 6.65
N ALA A 17 -1.75 7.93 5.48
CA ALA A 17 -0.38 7.46 5.33
C ALA A 17 0.48 8.49 4.57
N LEU A 18 1.68 8.74 5.11
CA LEU A 18 2.74 9.51 4.48
C LEU A 18 3.76 8.54 3.88
N GLY A 19 3.86 8.45 2.55
CA GLY A 19 4.80 7.54 1.88
C GLY A 19 4.61 6.04 2.21
N CYS A 20 5.71 5.29 2.15
CA CYS A 20 5.79 3.91 2.65
C CYS A 20 6.47 3.88 4.02
N THR A 21 5.98 3.04 4.93
CA THR A 21 6.45 2.99 6.32
C THR A 21 7.72 2.18 6.50
N GLU A 22 8.03 1.26 5.58
CA GLU A 22 9.24 0.42 5.65
C GLU A 22 10.57 1.19 5.64
N PRO A 23 10.84 2.11 4.68
CA PRO A 23 12.08 2.90 4.72
C PRO A 23 12.15 3.80 5.96
N VAL A 24 11.00 4.32 6.43
CA VAL A 24 10.94 5.16 7.63
C VAL A 24 11.23 4.35 8.89
N ALA A 25 10.76 3.09 8.98
CA ALA A 25 11.07 2.20 10.09
C ALA A 25 12.57 1.84 10.15
N ILE A 26 13.23 1.68 8.99
CA ILE A 26 14.69 1.52 8.90
C ILE A 26 15.38 2.77 9.44
N ALA A 27 14.94 3.96 8.99
CA ALA A 27 15.48 5.22 9.47
C ALA A 27 15.28 5.42 10.98
N LEU A 28 14.13 5.00 11.51
CA LEU A 28 13.83 5.03 12.94
C LEU A 28 14.81 4.15 13.73
N ALA A 29 15.01 2.90 13.31
CA ALA A 29 15.97 2.01 13.96
C ALA A 29 17.39 2.59 13.94
N ALA A 30 17.80 3.21 12.83
CA ALA A 30 19.12 3.82 12.69
C ALA A 30 19.28 5.09 13.54
N ALA A 31 18.25 5.93 13.60
CA ALA A 31 18.21 7.13 14.45
C ALA A 31 18.26 6.76 15.93
N THR A 32 17.52 5.72 16.34
CA THR A 32 17.59 5.18 17.69
C THR A 32 18.99 4.61 17.98
N ALA A 33 19.59 3.85 17.06
CA ALA A 33 20.95 3.35 17.27
C ALA A 33 21.95 4.52 17.44
N ARG A 34 21.80 5.58 16.62
CA ARG A 34 22.61 6.79 16.71
C ARG A 34 22.51 7.48 18.08
N SER A 35 21.33 7.55 18.71
CA SER A 35 21.18 8.22 20.01
C SER A 35 21.95 7.55 21.15
N TYR A 36 22.41 6.31 20.97
CA TYR A 36 23.22 5.57 21.94
C TYR A 36 24.69 5.40 21.52
N ALA A 37 25.11 5.94 20.37
CA ALA A 37 26.49 5.86 19.91
C ALA A 37 26.97 7.22 19.36
N GLU A 38 27.51 8.04 20.26
CA GLU A 38 28.15 9.31 19.94
C GLU A 38 29.46 9.13 19.17
N GLY A 39 29.88 10.15 18.43
CA GLY A 39 31.15 10.14 17.68
C GLY A 39 30.97 10.02 16.17
N GLN A 40 32.06 9.82 15.44
CA GLN A 40 32.05 9.67 13.99
C GLN A 40 31.66 8.25 13.59
N ILE A 41 30.71 8.10 12.66
CA ILE A 41 30.27 6.79 12.16
C ILE A 41 31.43 6.12 11.40
N ILE A 42 31.76 4.91 11.83
CA ILE A 42 32.77 4.03 11.20
C ILE A 42 32.08 2.93 10.40
N ASP A 43 31.03 2.32 10.97
CA ASP A 43 30.30 1.21 10.36
C ASP A 43 28.83 1.24 10.77
N LEU A 44 27.94 1.02 9.81
CA LEU A 44 26.49 0.98 9.95
C LEU A 44 25.96 -0.24 9.19
N CYS A 45 25.59 -1.27 9.95
CA CYS A 45 25.10 -2.53 9.41
C CYS A 45 23.59 -2.65 9.63
N LEU A 46 22.84 -2.87 8.55
CA LEU A 46 21.40 -3.12 8.54
C LEU A 46 21.13 -4.57 8.15
N LYS A 47 20.35 -5.28 8.96
CA LYS A 47 19.74 -6.56 8.61
C LYS A 47 18.22 -6.47 8.68
N ALA A 48 17.53 -6.84 7.61
CA ALA A 48 16.07 -6.72 7.56
C ALA A 48 15.38 -7.99 7.06
N SER A 49 14.12 -8.20 7.46
CA SER A 49 13.29 -9.27 6.90
C SER A 49 13.04 -9.05 5.41
N GLY A 50 12.73 -10.13 4.69
CA GLY A 50 12.46 -10.08 3.25
C GLY A 50 11.37 -9.08 2.85
N ASN A 51 10.32 -8.92 3.66
CA ASN A 51 9.25 -7.96 3.38
C ASN A 51 9.70 -6.51 3.51
N ILE A 52 10.51 -6.19 4.53
CA ILE A 52 11.08 -4.85 4.68
C ILE A 52 11.99 -4.55 3.49
N ILE A 53 12.85 -5.50 3.11
CA ILE A 53 13.72 -5.36 1.93
C ILE A 53 12.91 -5.08 0.67
N LYS A 54 11.90 -5.93 0.39
CA LYS A 54 11.05 -5.83 -0.79
C LYS A 54 10.38 -4.45 -0.90
N ASN A 55 9.88 -3.90 0.21
CA ASN A 55 9.15 -2.63 0.19
C ASN A 55 10.04 -1.39 0.32
N ALA A 56 11.24 -1.49 0.89
CA ALA A 56 12.15 -0.35 1.06
C ALA A 56 13.25 -0.26 -0.01
N LYS A 57 13.53 -1.33 -0.77
CA LYS A 57 14.66 -1.36 -1.74
C LYS A 57 14.56 -0.31 -2.85
N SER A 58 13.36 0.08 -3.30
CA SER A 58 13.20 0.93 -4.50
C SER A 58 12.12 2.00 -4.39
N VAL A 59 11.54 2.19 -3.21
CA VAL A 59 10.50 3.20 -3.00
C VAL A 59 11.12 4.54 -2.62
N GLY A 60 10.57 5.64 -3.13
CA GLY A 60 10.96 6.98 -2.71
C GLY A 60 10.64 7.23 -1.25
N ILE A 61 11.51 7.99 -0.58
CA ILE A 61 11.30 8.48 0.78
C ILE A 61 10.70 9.89 0.69
N PRO A 62 9.60 10.20 1.40
CA PRO A 62 8.96 11.51 1.34
C PRO A 62 9.93 12.69 1.48
N GLY A 63 9.97 13.55 0.48
CA GLY A 63 10.79 14.78 0.48
C GLY A 63 12.29 14.57 0.20
N MET A 64 12.71 13.35 -0.15
CA MET A 64 14.10 13.02 -0.46
C MET A 64 14.26 12.67 -1.94
N THR A 65 15.47 12.83 -2.48
CA THR A 65 15.77 12.45 -3.87
C THR A 65 16.29 11.02 -4.00
N SER A 66 16.86 10.50 -2.92
CA SER A 66 17.46 9.16 -2.86
C SER A 66 16.51 8.12 -2.24
N SER A 67 16.81 6.85 -2.47
CA SER A 67 16.01 5.71 -1.99
C SER A 67 16.88 4.50 -1.70
N GLY A 68 16.28 3.45 -1.12
CA GLY A 68 16.95 2.20 -0.83
C GLY A 68 17.30 2.01 0.64
N LEU A 69 17.72 0.79 0.97
CA LEU A 69 17.98 0.35 2.34
C LEU A 69 19.14 1.10 2.98
N ASP A 70 20.26 1.18 2.25
CA ASP A 70 21.47 1.86 2.73
C ASP A 70 21.19 3.34 2.96
N PHE A 71 20.47 3.97 2.03
CA PHE A 71 20.10 5.38 2.17
C PHE A 71 19.18 5.61 3.36
N ALA A 72 18.13 4.78 3.54
CA ALA A 72 17.22 4.87 4.67
C ALA A 72 17.95 4.72 6.03
N ALA A 73 18.89 3.79 6.13
CA ALA A 73 19.71 3.62 7.33
C ALA A 73 20.64 4.81 7.55
N ALA A 74 21.35 5.25 6.51
CA ALA A 74 22.29 6.36 6.57
C ALA A 74 21.61 7.67 6.97
N ILE A 75 20.50 8.03 6.32
CA ILE A 75 19.79 9.29 6.61
C ILE A 75 19.17 9.28 8.02
N GLY A 76 18.67 8.13 8.48
CA GLY A 76 18.22 7.94 9.85
C GLY A 76 19.35 8.15 10.87
N ALA A 77 20.52 7.56 10.64
CA ALA A 77 21.68 7.72 11.51
C ALA A 77 22.31 9.13 11.47
N VAL A 78 22.21 9.85 10.36
CA VAL A 78 22.78 11.19 10.20
C VAL A 78 21.88 12.27 10.82
N ALA A 79 20.57 12.20 10.56
CA ALA A 79 19.67 13.32 10.85
C ALA A 79 18.29 12.91 11.38
N GLY A 80 18.04 11.62 11.58
CA GLY A 80 16.78 11.15 12.13
C GLY A 80 16.58 11.56 13.58
N ASP A 81 15.36 11.96 13.93
CA ASP A 81 14.94 12.21 15.31
C ASP A 81 14.06 11.05 15.82
N PRO A 82 14.59 10.14 16.66
CA PRO A 82 13.85 8.97 17.10
C PRO A 82 12.62 9.33 17.96
N SER A 83 12.57 10.54 18.54
CA SER A 83 11.40 10.98 19.31
C SER A 83 10.15 11.19 18.45
N LYS A 84 10.33 11.39 17.14
CA LYS A 84 9.25 11.61 16.16
C LYS A 84 8.68 10.31 15.58
N GLN A 85 9.14 9.13 16.01
CA GLN A 85 8.63 7.83 15.55
C GLN A 85 8.60 7.71 14.01
N LEU A 86 7.43 7.50 13.39
CA LEU A 86 7.29 7.39 11.93
C LEU A 86 7.37 8.76 11.20
N GLU A 87 7.64 9.84 11.92
CA GLU A 87 8.03 11.14 11.37
C GLU A 87 9.53 11.43 11.64
N VAL A 88 10.35 10.39 11.88
CA VAL A 88 11.79 10.49 12.18
C VAL A 88 12.58 11.36 11.20
N LEU A 89 12.16 11.45 9.93
CA LEU A 89 12.82 12.25 8.89
C LEU A 89 12.21 13.65 8.71
N ASN A 90 11.25 14.06 9.54
CA ASN A 90 10.64 15.38 9.44
C ASN A 90 11.63 16.48 9.84
N GLY A 91 11.92 17.38 8.90
CA GLY A 91 12.87 18.49 9.07
C GLY A 91 14.30 18.18 8.60
N VAL A 92 14.54 17.03 7.96
CA VAL A 92 15.83 16.69 7.36
C VAL A 92 16.11 17.61 6.17
N SER A 93 17.33 18.16 6.09
CA SER A 93 17.75 19.08 5.04
C SER A 93 18.53 18.40 3.91
N PRO A 94 18.70 19.05 2.74
CA PRO A 94 19.52 18.53 1.64
C PRO A 94 20.99 18.25 2.03
N GLU A 95 21.55 19.01 2.97
CA GLU A 95 22.92 18.79 3.48
C GLU A 95 23.03 17.46 4.23
N ASN A 96 21.98 17.08 4.97
CA ASN A 96 21.91 15.79 5.64
C ASN A 96 21.83 14.64 4.63
N GLU A 97 21.08 14.83 3.54
CA GLU A 97 21.02 13.85 2.44
C GLU A 97 22.40 13.64 1.81
N GLN A 98 23.15 14.72 1.53
CA GLN A 98 24.53 14.61 1.03
C GLN A 98 25.46 13.91 2.02
N ALA A 99 25.35 14.19 3.32
CA ALA A 99 26.15 13.52 4.34
C ALA A 99 25.83 12.02 4.43
N ALA A 100 24.56 11.63 4.30
CA ALA A 100 24.15 10.23 4.26
C ALA A 100 24.70 9.51 3.01
N LEU A 101 24.62 10.14 1.84
CA LEU A 101 25.18 9.59 0.60
C LEU A 101 26.70 9.39 0.70
N LYS A 102 27.42 10.34 1.31
CA LYS A 102 28.86 10.23 1.54
C LYS A 102 29.23 9.02 2.40
N LEU A 103 28.45 8.68 3.43
CA LEU A 103 28.70 7.49 4.24
C LEU A 103 28.59 6.19 3.42
N ILE A 104 27.64 6.16 2.48
CA ILE A 104 27.45 5.03 1.57
C ILE A 104 28.63 4.93 0.59
N GLU A 105 29.03 6.06 -0.02
CA GLU A 105 30.19 6.13 -0.94
C GLU A 105 31.50 5.70 -0.28
N GLU A 106 31.68 6.03 1.01
CA GLU A 106 32.82 5.61 1.82
C GLU A 106 32.78 4.13 2.24
N GLY A 107 31.73 3.38 1.86
CA GLY A 107 31.59 1.97 2.18
C GLY A 107 31.29 1.68 3.66
N LYS A 108 30.78 2.67 4.40
CA LYS A 108 30.48 2.56 5.83
C LYS A 108 29.09 2.03 6.12
N VAL A 109 28.27 1.81 5.10
CA VAL A 109 26.89 1.34 5.22
C VAL A 109 26.76 0.02 4.47
N VAL A 110 26.29 -1.00 5.15
CA VAL A 110 26.07 -2.33 4.58
C VAL A 110 24.69 -2.83 4.97
N SER A 111 23.86 -3.18 3.98
CA SER A 111 22.56 -3.80 4.20
C SER A 111 22.53 -5.26 3.75
N GLY A 112 21.71 -6.07 4.42
CA GLY A 112 21.52 -7.47 4.09
C GLY A 112 20.21 -8.05 4.64
N GLN A 113 19.92 -9.30 4.23
CA GLN A 113 18.78 -10.03 4.74
C GLN A 113 19.07 -10.64 6.11
N ALA A 114 18.14 -10.44 7.04
CA ALA A 114 18.14 -11.13 8.32
C ALA A 114 17.65 -12.58 8.16
N ASP A 115 18.32 -13.51 8.81
CA ASP A 115 17.80 -14.87 9.00
C ASP A 115 16.80 -14.84 10.16
N THR A 116 15.52 -14.72 9.83
CA THR A 116 14.45 -14.56 10.83
C THR A 116 13.12 -15.10 10.30
N PRO A 117 12.34 -15.79 11.15
CA PRO A 117 10.97 -16.15 10.81
C PRO A 117 10.02 -14.95 10.92
N LYS A 118 10.46 -13.83 11.52
CA LYS A 118 9.62 -12.64 11.71
C LYS A 118 9.38 -11.93 10.38
N ARG A 119 8.12 -11.56 10.17
CA ARG A 119 7.65 -10.88 8.97
C ARG A 119 8.17 -9.46 8.88
N LEU A 120 8.20 -8.77 10.04
CA LEU A 120 8.77 -7.45 10.22
C LEU A 120 9.91 -7.58 11.21
N TYR A 121 11.12 -7.37 10.71
CA TYR A 121 12.35 -7.37 11.48
C TYR A 121 13.33 -6.40 10.85
N ILE A 122 13.88 -5.53 11.67
CA ILE A 122 14.92 -4.56 11.31
C ILE A 122 15.92 -4.59 12.46
N GLU A 123 17.17 -4.87 12.16
CA GLU A 123 18.28 -4.82 13.09
C GLU A 123 19.31 -3.85 12.54
N VAL A 124 19.63 -2.83 13.31
CA VAL A 124 20.69 -1.87 13.01
C VAL A 124 21.79 -2.02 14.05
N SER A 125 23.01 -2.28 13.59
CA SER A 125 24.22 -2.21 14.40
C SER A 125 25.05 -1.01 13.94
N LEU A 126 25.33 -0.08 14.84
CA LEU A 126 26.08 1.12 14.56
C LEU A 126 27.36 1.14 15.39
N LYS A 127 28.49 1.40 14.75
CA LYS A 127 29.79 1.60 15.37
C LYS A 127 30.32 2.98 15.04
N THR A 128 30.71 3.70 16.08
CA THR A 128 31.47 4.94 15.97
C THR A 128 32.92 4.73 16.42
N ASP A 129 33.71 5.80 16.38
CA ASP A 129 35.05 5.86 16.98
C ASP A 129 35.05 5.74 18.51
N LYS A 130 33.89 5.84 19.16
CA LYS A 130 33.76 5.83 20.64
C LYS A 130 32.88 4.71 21.18
N HIS A 131 31.77 4.42 20.50
CA HIS A 131 30.68 3.60 21.03
C HIS A 131 30.15 2.63 19.99
N ILE A 132 29.48 1.58 20.47
CA ILE A 132 28.75 0.64 19.63
C ILE A 132 27.32 0.54 20.16
N SER A 133 26.35 0.56 19.26
CA SER A 133 24.94 0.34 19.61
C SER A 133 24.28 -0.65 18.66
N ARG A 134 23.23 -1.31 19.16
CA ARG A 134 22.42 -2.24 18.40
C ARG A 134 20.97 -2.07 18.76
N VAL A 135 20.12 -1.91 17.75
CA VAL A 135 18.67 -1.70 17.89
C VAL A 135 17.92 -2.69 17.02
N ILE A 136 16.85 -3.27 17.58
CA ILE A 136 15.93 -4.13 16.83
C ILE A 136 14.52 -3.54 16.88
N ILE A 137 13.88 -3.43 15.71
CA ILE A 137 12.44 -3.21 15.57
C ILE A 137 11.82 -4.52 15.04
N SER A 138 10.77 -5.00 15.70
CA SER A 138 10.06 -6.20 15.24
C SER A 138 8.56 -6.14 15.46
N ASP A 139 7.84 -6.94 14.67
CA ASP A 139 6.38 -7.14 14.72
C ASP A 139 5.54 -5.94 14.24
N ASN A 140 5.89 -4.71 14.62
CA ASN A 140 5.30 -3.45 14.13
C ASN A 140 6.40 -2.44 13.75
N HIS A 141 6.15 -1.57 12.77
CA HIS A 141 7.08 -0.60 12.18
C HIS A 141 7.68 0.41 13.16
N SER A 142 7.09 0.62 14.34
CA SER A 142 7.61 1.50 15.39
C SER A 142 7.95 0.77 16.71
N ASN A 143 7.77 -0.55 16.77
CA ASN A 143 7.99 -1.33 17.99
C ASN A 143 9.46 -1.70 18.15
N ILE A 144 10.22 -0.87 18.87
CA ILE A 144 11.59 -1.16 19.27
C ILE A 144 11.54 -2.29 20.30
N SER A 145 12.11 -3.46 19.98
CA SER A 145 12.13 -4.63 20.85
C SER A 145 13.46 -4.81 21.60
N LEU A 146 14.52 -4.16 21.13
CA LEU A 146 15.85 -4.26 21.75
C LEU A 146 16.65 -2.97 21.54
N ILE A 147 17.34 -2.53 22.58
CA ILE A 147 18.41 -1.53 22.52
C ILE A 147 19.58 -2.05 23.36
N GLU A 148 20.74 -2.20 22.73
CA GLU A 148 22.02 -2.52 23.36
C GLU A 148 23.01 -1.40 23.07
N ALA A 149 23.83 -1.02 24.06
CA ALA A 149 24.89 -0.03 23.92
C ALA A 149 26.14 -0.50 24.68
N ASP A 150 27.30 -0.49 24.02
CA ASP A 150 28.59 -0.93 24.55
C ASP A 150 28.55 -2.29 25.26
N GLY A 151 27.82 -3.24 24.66
CA GLY A 151 27.64 -4.59 25.19
C GLY A 151 26.70 -4.69 26.40
N LYS A 152 26.01 -3.61 26.77
CA LYS A 152 25.00 -3.58 27.84
C LYS A 152 23.60 -3.49 27.25
N LEU A 153 22.72 -4.34 27.75
CA LEU A 153 21.29 -4.27 27.44
C LEU A 153 20.68 -3.04 28.12
N ILE A 154 20.20 -2.09 27.32
CA ILE A 154 19.54 -0.85 27.80
C ILE A 154 18.04 -1.04 27.85
N TYR A 155 17.49 -1.69 26.82
CA TYR A 155 16.06 -1.95 26.71
C TYR A 155 15.82 -3.30 26.05
N GLN A 156 14.88 -4.06 26.60
CA GLN A 156 14.35 -5.26 25.97
C GLN A 156 12.83 -5.24 26.11
N GLY A 157 12.15 -5.03 25.00
CA GLY A 157 10.70 -5.10 24.88
C GLY A 157 10.29 -6.42 24.24
N GLY A 158 9.23 -7.05 24.76
CA GLY A 158 8.63 -8.22 24.14
C GLY A 158 8.75 -9.56 24.88
N CYS A 159 9.01 -9.57 26.19
CA CYS A 159 8.85 -10.76 27.04
C CYS A 159 7.70 -10.59 28.04
N GLU A 160 6.46 -10.56 27.54
CA GLU A 160 5.32 -11.16 28.25
C GLU A 160 4.43 -11.80 27.20
N ASN A 161 3.83 -12.92 27.60
CA ASN A 161 2.78 -13.61 26.87
C ASN A 161 1.66 -12.65 26.45
N ILE A 162 1.82 -11.97 25.32
CA ILE A 162 0.70 -11.88 24.40
C ILE A 162 0.67 -13.28 23.82
N GLY A 163 -0.02 -14.17 24.54
CA GLY A 163 -0.58 -15.34 23.90
C GLY A 163 -1.14 -14.83 22.59
N ILE A 164 -0.91 -15.57 21.51
CA ILE A 164 -1.61 -15.34 20.26
C ILE A 164 -3.10 -15.58 20.57
N GLN A 165 -3.78 -14.67 21.28
CA GLN A 165 -4.85 -13.90 20.69
C GLN A 165 -4.16 -13.29 19.46
N SER A 166 -4.05 -13.99 18.34
CA SER A 166 -5.22 -14.24 17.51
C SER A 166 -6.27 -13.22 17.92
N ASP A 167 -6.00 -11.96 17.60
CA ASP A 167 -7.06 -11.12 17.08
C ASP A 167 -7.61 -11.79 15.78
N GLU A 168 -8.07 -13.04 15.88
CA GLU A 168 -9.43 -13.44 15.55
C GLU A 168 -10.41 -12.64 16.45
N GLU A 169 -10.18 -11.33 16.65
CA GLU A 169 -11.25 -10.39 16.90
C GLU A 169 -12.17 -10.60 15.71
N GLU A 170 -13.25 -11.38 15.91
CA GLU A 170 -14.31 -11.70 14.97
C GLU A 170 -14.08 -10.96 13.65
N LEU A 171 -13.29 -11.53 12.74
CA LEU A 171 -13.12 -10.95 11.41
C LEU A 171 -14.53 -10.97 10.84
N ILE A 172 -15.20 -9.83 10.96
CA ILE A 172 -16.64 -9.71 10.79
C ILE A 172 -16.88 -10.15 9.36
N LYS A 173 -17.49 -11.33 9.19
CA LYS A 173 -17.82 -11.90 7.89
C LYS A 173 -18.94 -11.05 7.29
N LEU A 174 -18.56 -9.92 6.71
CA LEU A 174 -19.44 -9.19 5.80
C LEU A 174 -19.59 -9.99 4.52
N THR A 175 -20.69 -9.79 3.82
CA THR A 175 -20.91 -10.29 2.46
C THR A 175 -21.04 -9.11 1.49
N ILE A 176 -20.84 -9.37 0.20
CA ILE A 176 -21.09 -8.35 -0.85
C ILE A 176 -22.52 -7.79 -0.76
N ASP A 177 -23.52 -8.63 -0.46
CA ASP A 177 -24.92 -8.23 -0.27
C ASP A 177 -25.08 -7.25 0.88
N GLU A 178 -24.53 -7.57 2.07
CA GLU A 178 -24.60 -6.69 3.23
C GLU A 178 -23.89 -5.36 3.02
N ILE A 179 -22.75 -5.37 2.32
CA ILE A 179 -21.99 -4.17 1.97
C ILE A 179 -22.82 -3.28 1.04
N TYR A 180 -23.38 -3.85 -0.02
CA TYR A 180 -24.19 -3.12 -0.99
C TYR A 180 -25.43 -2.49 -0.34
N GLU A 181 -26.18 -3.28 0.43
CA GLU A 181 -27.34 -2.81 1.18
C GLU A 181 -26.98 -1.71 2.16
N TRP A 182 -25.86 -1.84 2.88
CA TRP A 182 -25.43 -0.83 3.83
C TRP A 182 -25.07 0.50 3.15
N VAL A 183 -24.32 0.46 2.04
CA VAL A 183 -23.95 1.66 1.29
C VAL A 183 -25.18 2.40 0.74
N HIS A 184 -26.21 1.66 0.35
CA HIS A 184 -27.45 2.26 -0.15
C HIS A 184 -28.23 2.98 0.97
N ASN A 185 -28.30 2.37 2.16
CA ASN A 185 -29.19 2.81 3.24
C ASN A 185 -28.53 3.66 4.33
N THR A 186 -27.20 3.79 4.33
CA THR A 186 -26.49 4.58 5.36
C THR A 186 -26.70 6.07 5.15
N ASP A 187 -26.70 6.83 6.25
CA ASP A 187 -26.76 8.29 6.19
C ASP A 187 -25.43 8.81 5.64
N ILE A 188 -25.51 9.76 4.70
CA ILE A 188 -24.33 10.31 4.03
C ILE A 188 -23.36 10.98 5.01
N SER A 189 -23.84 11.54 6.11
CA SER A 189 -23.02 12.14 7.17
C SER A 189 -22.11 11.11 7.86
N SER A 190 -22.49 9.83 7.86
CA SER A 190 -21.67 8.73 8.40
C SER A 190 -20.51 8.35 7.48
N LEU A 191 -20.45 8.90 6.25
CA LEU A 191 -19.39 8.64 5.27
C LEU A 191 -18.34 9.76 5.21
N SER A 192 -18.21 10.56 6.27
CA SER A 192 -17.22 11.65 6.36
C SER A 192 -15.77 11.17 6.14
N LEU A 193 -15.41 9.98 6.64
CA LEU A 193 -14.09 9.38 6.42
C LEU A 193 -13.85 9.00 4.96
N VAL A 194 -14.89 8.54 4.26
CA VAL A 194 -14.85 8.25 2.82
C VAL A 194 -14.73 9.55 2.03
N LYS A 195 -15.46 10.60 2.41
CA LYS A 195 -15.27 11.93 1.82
C LYS A 195 -13.82 12.42 1.99
N LYS A 196 -13.23 12.19 3.17
CA LYS A 196 -11.83 12.51 3.42
C LYS A 196 -10.87 11.71 2.55
N SER A 197 -11.16 10.43 2.28
CA SER A 197 -10.35 9.61 1.38
C SER A 197 -10.34 10.16 -0.05
N ILE A 198 -11.50 10.61 -0.54
CA ILE A 198 -11.64 11.27 -1.84
C ILE A 198 -10.79 12.54 -1.88
N GLU A 199 -10.87 13.40 -0.88
CA GLU A 199 -10.10 14.65 -0.83
C GLU A 199 -8.59 14.40 -0.91
N LEU A 200 -8.04 13.58 -0.01
CA LEU A 200 -6.61 13.32 0.07
C LEU A 200 -6.09 12.65 -1.20
N ASN A 201 -6.78 11.61 -1.65
CA ASN A 201 -6.34 10.85 -2.82
C ASN A 201 -6.48 11.70 -4.10
N ARG A 202 -7.52 12.55 -4.20
CA ARG A 202 -7.67 13.48 -5.34
C ARG A 202 -6.51 14.46 -5.39
N ILE A 203 -6.07 14.99 -4.25
CA ILE A 203 -4.93 15.92 -4.17
C ILE A 203 -3.66 15.26 -4.73
N ILE A 204 -3.27 14.07 -4.24
CA ILE A 204 -2.05 13.41 -4.75
C ILE A 204 -2.19 12.97 -6.22
N GLY A 205 -3.39 12.59 -6.66
CA GLY A 205 -3.66 12.28 -8.06
C GLY A 205 -3.42 13.49 -8.97
N ARG A 206 -3.84 14.69 -8.54
CA ARG A 206 -3.63 15.93 -9.30
C ARG A 206 -2.16 16.33 -9.30
N GLU A 207 -1.49 16.20 -8.16
CA GLU A 207 -0.04 16.42 -8.05
C GLU A 207 0.72 15.51 -9.03
N GLY A 208 0.44 14.21 -9.05
CA GLY A 208 1.10 13.27 -9.95
C GLY A 208 0.85 13.55 -11.43
N LEU A 209 -0.29 14.16 -11.76
CA LEU A 209 -0.59 14.56 -13.13
C LEU A 209 0.22 15.80 -13.56
N THR A 210 0.46 16.75 -12.65
CA THR A 210 1.14 18.02 -12.96
C THR A 210 2.65 17.94 -12.77
N GLY A 211 3.12 17.15 -11.81
CA GLY A 211 4.53 16.99 -11.47
C GLY A 211 5.31 16.06 -12.41
N GLU A 212 6.54 15.75 -11.99
CA GLU A 212 7.51 14.91 -12.71
C GLU A 212 7.87 13.69 -11.87
N TYR A 213 6.86 12.91 -11.46
CA TYR A 213 7.03 11.80 -10.53
C TYR A 213 7.16 10.44 -11.22
N GLY A 214 8.06 9.61 -10.68
CA GLY A 214 8.14 8.18 -11.01
C GLY A 214 8.27 7.93 -12.52
N LEU A 215 7.42 7.05 -13.04
CA LEU A 215 7.38 6.71 -14.48
C LEU A 215 6.44 7.63 -15.27
N LYS A 216 5.74 8.55 -14.59
CA LYS A 216 4.78 9.49 -15.19
C LYS A 216 3.67 8.78 -15.98
N VAL A 217 3.32 7.55 -15.60
CA VAL A 217 2.32 6.71 -16.27
C VAL A 217 1.01 7.47 -16.46
N GLY A 218 0.50 8.04 -15.36
CA GLY A 218 -0.77 8.77 -15.42
C GLY A 218 -0.71 10.02 -16.32
N LYS A 219 0.40 10.76 -16.23
CA LYS A 219 0.65 11.96 -17.04
C LYS A 219 0.79 11.62 -18.53
N THR A 220 1.56 10.60 -18.87
CA THR A 220 1.75 10.12 -20.24
C THR A 220 0.43 9.65 -20.86
N ILE A 221 -0.43 8.95 -20.11
CA ILE A 221 -1.76 8.58 -20.60
C ILE A 221 -2.56 9.85 -20.95
N ARG A 222 -2.61 10.84 -20.05
CA ARG A 222 -3.32 12.10 -20.28
C ARG A 222 -2.79 12.89 -21.47
N GLU A 223 -1.47 12.90 -21.67
CA GLU A 223 -0.84 13.55 -22.82
C GLU A 223 -1.20 12.85 -24.14
N ASN A 224 -1.26 11.52 -24.15
CA ASN A 224 -1.68 10.78 -25.34
C ASN A 224 -3.18 10.93 -25.65
N VAL A 225 -4.02 11.19 -24.64
CA VAL A 225 -5.41 11.65 -24.86
C VAL A 225 -5.41 13.01 -25.57
N LYS A 226 -4.65 13.99 -25.07
CA LYS A 226 -4.55 15.33 -25.70
C LYS A 226 -4.04 15.27 -27.14
N ARG A 227 -3.18 14.30 -27.44
CA ARG A 227 -2.65 14.05 -28.79
C ARG A 227 -3.62 13.31 -29.72
N GLY A 228 -4.77 12.86 -29.21
CA GLY A 228 -5.75 12.07 -29.96
C GLY A 228 -5.33 10.63 -30.24
N ILE A 229 -4.30 10.10 -29.55
CA ILE A 229 -3.84 8.71 -29.68
C ILE A 229 -4.73 7.79 -28.83
N LEU A 230 -5.07 8.23 -27.63
CA LEU A 230 -6.01 7.55 -26.74
C LEU A 230 -7.33 8.30 -26.70
N SER A 231 -8.42 7.58 -26.50
CA SER A 231 -9.75 8.16 -26.35
C SER A 231 -9.91 8.89 -25.03
N ASP A 232 -10.66 9.99 -25.03
CA ASP A 232 -11.00 10.72 -23.81
C ASP A 232 -12.27 10.12 -23.15
N ASP A 233 -12.15 8.91 -22.61
CA ASP A 233 -13.24 8.11 -22.06
C ASP A 233 -13.06 7.79 -20.56
N ILE A 234 -14.04 7.08 -19.98
CA ILE A 234 -14.05 6.70 -18.56
C ILE A 234 -12.90 5.76 -18.19
N ALA A 235 -12.47 4.88 -19.12
CA ALA A 235 -11.37 3.95 -18.90
C ALA A 235 -10.04 4.71 -18.80
N THR A 236 -9.78 5.57 -19.77
CA THR A 236 -8.54 6.34 -19.85
C THR A 236 -8.44 7.38 -18.73
N ALA A 237 -9.57 7.98 -18.32
CA ALA A 237 -9.63 8.85 -17.15
C ALA A 237 -9.27 8.10 -15.85
N ALA A 238 -9.86 6.93 -15.63
CA ALA A 238 -9.59 6.09 -14.45
C ALA A 238 -8.13 5.61 -14.40
N MET A 239 -7.59 5.13 -15.53
CA MET A 239 -6.19 4.75 -15.68
C MET A 239 -5.25 5.90 -15.37
N SER A 240 -5.48 7.05 -15.99
CA SER A 240 -4.60 8.22 -15.88
C SER A 240 -4.57 8.74 -14.44
N PHE A 241 -5.73 8.92 -13.82
CA PHE A 241 -5.80 9.60 -12.53
C PHE A 241 -5.25 8.74 -11.40
N ALA A 242 -5.60 7.45 -11.38
CA ALA A 242 -5.10 6.52 -10.37
C ALA A 242 -3.60 6.27 -10.49
N ALA A 243 -3.10 6.08 -11.72
CA ALA A 243 -1.67 5.88 -11.96
C ALA A 243 -0.85 7.11 -11.54
N ALA A 244 -1.34 8.32 -11.83
CA ALA A 244 -0.68 9.56 -11.42
C ALA A 244 -0.52 9.66 -9.90
N GLY A 245 -1.57 9.35 -9.13
CA GLY A 245 -1.46 9.33 -7.67
C GLY A 245 -0.43 8.32 -7.18
N SER A 246 -0.38 7.13 -7.82
CA SER A 246 0.63 6.11 -7.50
C SER A 246 2.04 6.54 -7.90
N ASP A 247 2.22 7.25 -9.02
CA ASP A 247 3.52 7.79 -9.45
C ASP A 247 4.06 8.76 -8.39
N ALA A 248 3.25 9.75 -8.00
CA ALA A 248 3.62 10.74 -6.97
C ALA A 248 3.99 10.07 -5.64
N ARG A 249 3.15 9.14 -5.17
CA ARG A 249 3.40 8.43 -3.91
C ARG A 249 4.68 7.61 -3.94
N MET A 250 4.87 6.79 -4.99
CA MET A 250 6.02 5.88 -5.07
C MET A 250 7.34 6.61 -5.32
N ALA A 251 7.28 7.84 -5.84
CA ALA A 251 8.42 8.72 -6.03
C ALA A 251 8.75 9.58 -4.80
N GLY A 252 8.04 9.43 -3.67
CA GLY A 252 8.34 10.17 -2.45
C GLY A 252 7.69 11.55 -2.36
N SER A 253 6.50 11.75 -2.93
CA SER A 253 5.69 12.93 -2.59
C SER A 253 5.42 12.99 -1.08
N THR A 254 5.45 14.20 -0.53
CA THR A 254 5.11 14.50 0.87
C THR A 254 3.60 14.64 1.09
N LEU A 255 2.78 14.57 0.05
CA LEU A 255 1.33 14.64 0.21
C LEU A 255 0.78 13.34 0.82
N PRO A 256 -0.10 13.46 1.84
CA PRO A 256 -0.69 12.29 2.47
C PRO A 256 -1.73 11.64 1.56
N VAL A 257 -1.91 10.33 1.74
CA VAL A 257 -2.97 9.57 1.09
C VAL A 257 -3.83 8.87 2.13
N MET A 258 -5.08 8.60 1.79
CA MET A 258 -5.86 7.64 2.56
C MET A 258 -5.54 6.23 2.08
N ALA A 259 -4.95 5.42 2.95
CA ALA A 259 -4.71 4.02 2.70
C ALA A 259 -5.98 3.17 2.83
N ASN A 260 -5.94 1.98 2.27
CA ASN A 260 -6.93 0.94 2.49
C ASN A 260 -6.20 -0.36 2.82
N THR A 261 -6.59 -1.03 3.91
CA THR A 261 -5.97 -2.27 4.42
C THR A 261 -4.44 -2.22 4.48
N GLY A 262 -3.92 -1.10 4.98
CA GLY A 262 -2.48 -0.89 5.21
C GLY A 262 -1.68 -0.49 3.96
N SER A 263 -2.32 -0.21 2.82
CA SER A 263 -1.61 0.23 1.61
C SER A 263 -2.22 1.50 1.00
N GLY A 264 -1.39 2.54 0.85
CA GLY A 264 -1.79 3.77 0.17
C GLY A 264 -2.05 3.60 -1.33
N ASN A 265 -1.38 2.67 -2.02
CA ASN A 265 -1.63 2.41 -3.45
C ASN A 265 -2.93 1.65 -3.63
N GLN A 266 -3.30 0.79 -2.67
CA GLN A 266 -4.64 0.21 -2.65
C GLN A 266 -5.67 1.32 -2.39
N GLY A 267 -5.43 2.21 -1.42
CA GLY A 267 -6.25 3.41 -1.19
C GLY A 267 -6.45 4.27 -2.44
N ILE A 268 -5.39 4.56 -3.18
CA ILE A 268 -5.47 5.26 -4.47
C ILE A 268 -6.29 4.46 -5.49
N ALA A 269 -6.05 3.16 -5.62
CA ALA A 269 -6.70 2.30 -6.60
C ALA A 269 -8.19 2.03 -6.31
N VAL A 270 -8.63 2.08 -5.05
CA VAL A 270 -10.06 1.99 -4.71
C VAL A 270 -10.78 3.32 -4.89
N THR A 271 -10.08 4.45 -4.71
CA THR A 271 -10.70 5.79 -4.75
C THR A 271 -10.65 6.41 -6.14
N LEU A 272 -9.46 6.58 -6.72
CA LEU A 272 -9.28 7.44 -7.89
C LEU A 272 -9.90 6.95 -9.19
N PRO A 273 -9.97 5.64 -9.50
CA PRO A 273 -10.71 5.15 -10.65
C PRO A 273 -12.19 5.54 -10.56
N VAL A 274 -12.81 5.31 -9.40
CA VAL A 274 -14.22 5.62 -9.15
C VAL A 274 -14.46 7.12 -9.22
N VAL A 275 -13.58 7.93 -8.61
CA VAL A 275 -13.67 9.40 -8.69
C VAL A 275 -13.53 9.90 -10.13
N ALA A 276 -12.59 9.38 -10.91
CA ALA A 276 -12.41 9.77 -12.30
C ALA A 276 -13.64 9.46 -13.15
N VAL A 277 -14.23 8.27 -12.99
CA VAL A 277 -15.47 7.88 -13.67
C VAL A 277 -16.63 8.77 -13.23
N ALA A 278 -16.79 9.01 -11.93
CA ALA A 278 -17.82 9.88 -11.39
C ALA A 278 -17.73 11.32 -11.94
N GLU A 279 -16.53 11.89 -11.99
CA GLU A 279 -16.28 13.22 -12.57
C GLU A 279 -16.59 13.26 -14.06
N LYS A 280 -16.20 12.22 -14.81
CA LYS A 280 -16.44 12.11 -16.25
C LYS A 280 -17.94 11.98 -16.58
N LEU A 281 -18.68 11.26 -15.74
CA LEU A 281 -20.14 11.09 -15.85
C LEU A 281 -20.94 12.25 -15.23
N GLN A 282 -20.28 13.19 -14.54
CA GLN A 282 -20.91 14.31 -13.84
C GLN A 282 -22.00 13.87 -12.84
N VAL A 283 -21.77 12.77 -12.12
CA VAL A 283 -22.69 12.30 -11.09
C VAL A 283 -22.69 13.22 -9.86
N THR A 284 -23.72 13.11 -9.02
CA THR A 284 -23.80 13.87 -7.76
C THR A 284 -22.69 13.49 -6.80
N GLU A 285 -22.29 14.43 -5.93
CA GLU A 285 -21.28 14.18 -4.88
C GLU A 285 -21.68 13.01 -3.98
N GLU A 286 -22.97 12.93 -3.60
CA GLU A 286 -23.48 11.84 -2.78
C GLU A 286 -23.30 10.47 -3.47
N LYS A 287 -23.68 10.35 -4.76
CA LYS A 287 -23.52 9.10 -5.51
C LYS A 287 -22.05 8.70 -5.63
N MET A 288 -21.15 9.67 -5.83
CA MET A 288 -19.70 9.44 -5.82
C MET A 288 -19.21 8.94 -4.46
N ILE A 289 -19.60 9.58 -3.34
CA ILE A 289 -19.19 9.17 -1.99
C ILE A 289 -19.67 7.74 -1.69
N ARG A 290 -20.92 7.41 -2.03
CA ARG A 290 -21.47 6.06 -1.85
C ARG A 290 -20.71 5.03 -2.71
N ALA A 291 -20.42 5.34 -3.96
CA ALA A 291 -19.63 4.46 -4.83
C ALA A 291 -18.22 4.21 -4.28
N VAL A 292 -17.53 5.25 -3.80
CA VAL A 292 -16.20 5.10 -3.20
C VAL A 292 -16.27 4.31 -1.89
N ALA A 293 -17.34 4.47 -1.09
CA ALA A 293 -17.57 3.64 0.10
C ALA A 293 -17.72 2.15 -0.26
N LEU A 294 -18.50 1.85 -1.31
CA LEU A 294 -18.65 0.50 -1.85
C LEU A 294 -17.30 -0.09 -2.28
N SER A 295 -16.50 0.69 -3.02
CA SER A 295 -15.16 0.28 -3.46
C SER A 295 -14.23 -0.06 -2.29
N HIS A 296 -14.19 0.81 -1.27
CA HIS A 296 -13.41 0.58 -0.06
C HIS A 296 -13.84 -0.70 0.66
N LEU A 297 -15.15 -0.88 0.88
CA LEU A 297 -15.68 -2.00 1.66
C LEU A 297 -15.53 -3.35 0.95
N ILE A 298 -15.77 -3.41 -0.37
CA ILE A 298 -15.50 -4.62 -1.16
C ILE A 298 -14.01 -5.00 -1.06
N THR A 299 -13.13 -4.01 -1.20
CA THR A 299 -11.69 -4.25 -1.12
C THR A 299 -11.28 -4.73 0.28
N ILE A 300 -11.81 -4.10 1.33
CA ILE A 300 -11.58 -4.53 2.72
C ILE A 300 -12.06 -5.96 2.94
N HIS A 301 -13.26 -6.31 2.45
CA HIS A 301 -13.82 -7.65 2.54
C HIS A 301 -12.89 -8.70 1.92
N ILE A 302 -12.47 -8.48 0.68
CA ILE A 302 -11.53 -9.37 -0.02
C ILE A 302 -10.21 -9.45 0.75
N LYS A 303 -9.66 -8.29 1.15
CA LYS A 303 -8.38 -8.18 1.86
C LYS A 303 -8.41 -8.74 3.28
N SER A 304 -9.58 -8.88 3.90
CA SER A 304 -9.75 -9.51 5.21
C SER A 304 -9.52 -11.03 5.14
N LYS A 305 -9.86 -11.65 4.01
CA LYS A 305 -9.60 -13.07 3.70
C LYS A 305 -8.22 -13.28 3.05
N PHE A 306 -7.68 -12.21 2.45
CA PHE A 306 -6.35 -12.18 1.84
C PHE A 306 -5.27 -11.89 2.89
N GLY A 307 -4.43 -12.88 3.19
CA GLY A 307 -3.30 -12.72 4.09
C GLY A 307 -2.45 -11.50 3.72
N ARG A 308 -1.88 -10.84 4.73
CA ARG A 308 -1.03 -9.64 4.54
C ARG A 308 0.24 -9.90 3.72
N LEU A 309 0.59 -11.17 3.45
CA LEU A 309 1.86 -11.58 2.82
C LEU A 309 1.65 -12.57 1.67
N SER A 310 1.04 -12.09 0.61
CA SER A 310 0.91 -12.81 -0.65
C SER A 310 1.84 -12.19 -1.68
N ALA A 311 2.39 -13.01 -2.57
CA ALA A 311 3.12 -12.54 -3.74
C ALA A 311 2.17 -11.99 -4.82
N LEU A 312 0.85 -11.99 -4.60
CA LEU A 312 -0.11 -11.30 -5.46
C LEU A 312 -0.25 -9.83 -5.06
N CYS A 313 -0.38 -8.97 -6.06
CA CYS A 313 -0.50 -7.54 -5.87
C CYS A 313 -1.87 -7.18 -5.28
N GLY A 314 -1.91 -6.54 -4.11
CA GLY A 314 -3.17 -6.13 -3.49
C GLY A 314 -3.99 -5.10 -4.28
N VAL A 315 -3.41 -4.48 -5.32
CA VAL A 315 -4.14 -3.59 -6.24
C VAL A 315 -5.15 -4.37 -7.09
N THR A 316 -5.01 -5.69 -7.25
CA THR A 316 -6.02 -6.52 -7.93
C THR A 316 -7.32 -6.54 -7.13
N ALA A 317 -7.26 -6.70 -5.81
CA ALA A 317 -8.41 -6.58 -4.92
C ALA A 317 -9.03 -5.17 -4.96
N ALA A 318 -8.19 -4.13 -5.02
CA ALA A 318 -8.67 -2.77 -5.20
C ALA A 318 -9.40 -2.57 -6.55
N GLY A 319 -8.92 -3.21 -7.62
CA GLY A 319 -9.59 -3.24 -8.92
C GLY A 319 -10.97 -3.91 -8.85
N MET A 320 -11.10 -4.99 -8.07
CA MET A 320 -12.39 -5.67 -7.86
C MET A 320 -13.40 -4.73 -7.16
N GLY A 321 -12.96 -4.03 -6.11
CA GLY A 321 -13.78 -3.04 -5.43
C GLY A 321 -14.17 -1.87 -6.33
N ALA A 322 -13.21 -1.33 -7.08
CA ALA A 322 -13.45 -0.26 -8.04
C ALA A 322 -14.43 -0.70 -9.14
N SER A 323 -14.35 -1.94 -9.61
CA SER A 323 -15.26 -2.48 -10.64
C SER A 323 -16.70 -2.52 -10.16
N GLY A 324 -16.95 -3.08 -8.97
CA GLY A 324 -18.28 -3.08 -8.37
C GLY A 324 -18.84 -1.67 -8.13
N ALA A 325 -17.99 -0.73 -7.71
CA ALA A 325 -18.36 0.67 -7.56
C ALA A 325 -18.66 1.39 -8.88
N ILE A 326 -17.97 1.05 -9.96
CA ILE A 326 -18.24 1.60 -11.30
C ILE A 326 -19.59 1.09 -11.82
N VAL A 327 -19.95 -0.17 -11.57
CA VAL A 327 -21.31 -0.67 -11.86
C VAL A 327 -22.36 0.17 -11.12
N TYR A 328 -22.14 0.43 -9.83
CA TYR A 328 -23.03 1.28 -9.03
C TYR A 328 -23.13 2.72 -9.59
N LEU A 329 -22.02 3.31 -10.05
CA LEU A 329 -22.04 4.64 -10.70
C LEU A 329 -22.89 4.66 -11.97
N LEU A 330 -22.91 3.55 -12.70
CA LEU A 330 -23.65 3.35 -13.94
C LEU A 330 -25.05 2.74 -13.73
N ASP A 331 -25.59 2.85 -12.50
CA ASP A 331 -26.96 2.43 -12.14
C ASP A 331 -27.24 0.93 -12.30
N GLY A 332 -26.18 0.10 -12.26
CA GLY A 332 -26.31 -1.35 -12.25
C GLY A 332 -26.77 -1.91 -10.90
N HIS A 333 -27.40 -3.09 -10.94
CA HIS A 333 -27.94 -3.76 -9.74
C HIS A 333 -26.93 -4.70 -9.07
N LEU A 334 -27.24 -5.18 -7.87
CA LEU A 334 -26.37 -6.04 -7.05
C LEU A 334 -25.78 -7.25 -7.82
N GLN A 335 -26.57 -7.95 -8.64
CA GLN A 335 -26.02 -9.07 -9.42
C GLN A 335 -24.93 -8.63 -10.41
N GLN A 336 -25.06 -7.45 -11.02
CA GLN A 336 -24.02 -6.91 -11.90
C GLN A 336 -22.78 -6.47 -11.10
N VAL A 337 -22.96 -6.00 -9.86
CA VAL A 337 -21.83 -5.73 -8.95
C VAL A 337 -21.05 -7.02 -8.67
N LYS A 338 -21.76 -8.12 -8.37
CA LYS A 338 -21.14 -9.44 -8.14
C LYS A 338 -20.41 -9.95 -9.39
N ALA A 339 -21.07 -9.89 -10.55
CA ALA A 339 -20.47 -10.26 -11.83
C ALA A 339 -19.22 -9.43 -12.15
N ALA A 340 -19.21 -8.12 -11.89
CA ALA A 340 -18.06 -7.25 -12.12
C ALA A 340 -16.85 -7.61 -11.24
N ILE A 341 -17.10 -7.97 -9.98
CA ILE A 341 -16.07 -8.50 -9.08
C ILE A 341 -15.48 -9.79 -9.65
N GLN A 342 -16.33 -10.74 -10.06
CA GLN A 342 -15.90 -12.03 -10.60
C GLN A 342 -15.13 -11.90 -11.93
N ASN A 343 -15.62 -11.05 -12.83
CA ASN A 343 -14.92 -10.70 -14.07
C ASN A 343 -13.52 -10.14 -13.79
N THR A 344 -13.40 -9.30 -12.77
CA THR A 344 -12.11 -8.75 -12.36
C THR A 344 -11.19 -9.80 -11.74
N ILE A 345 -11.73 -10.73 -10.93
CA ILE A 345 -10.99 -11.89 -10.43
C ILE A 345 -10.43 -12.70 -11.60
N GLY A 346 -11.26 -13.11 -12.56
CA GLY A 346 -10.81 -13.93 -13.68
C GLY A 346 -9.79 -13.24 -14.60
N ASN A 347 -9.78 -11.91 -14.64
CA ASN A 347 -8.91 -11.13 -15.53
C ASN A 347 -7.49 -10.91 -14.94
N VAL A 348 -7.38 -10.42 -13.70
CA VAL A 348 -6.09 -9.91 -13.16
C VAL A 348 -5.51 -10.68 -11.97
N SER A 349 -6.02 -11.88 -11.66
CA SER A 349 -5.55 -12.64 -10.50
C SER A 349 -4.06 -13.00 -10.49
N GLY A 350 -3.39 -13.03 -11.64
CA GLY A 350 -1.97 -13.39 -11.77
C GLY A 350 -0.97 -12.25 -11.52
N MET A 351 -1.41 -11.03 -11.18
CA MET A 351 -0.50 -9.91 -11.00
C MET A 351 0.34 -10.05 -9.72
N ILE A 352 1.66 -10.05 -9.87
CA ILE A 352 2.62 -10.28 -8.78
C ILE A 352 2.97 -8.99 -8.00
N CYS A 353 3.34 -9.11 -6.73
CA CYS A 353 3.88 -8.06 -5.86
C CYS A 353 5.36 -8.28 -5.56
N ASP A 354 6.21 -7.54 -6.26
CA ASP A 354 7.66 -7.49 -6.12
C ASP A 354 8.11 -6.18 -5.46
N GLY A 355 7.32 -5.69 -4.51
CA GLY A 355 7.64 -4.53 -3.68
C GLY A 355 7.23 -3.15 -4.21
N ALA A 356 7.25 -2.18 -3.31
CA ALA A 356 6.93 -0.79 -3.58
C ALA A 356 8.02 -0.14 -4.46
N LYS A 357 7.61 0.44 -5.58
CA LYS A 357 8.47 1.08 -6.58
C LYS A 357 7.63 1.85 -7.60
N ALA A 358 8.29 2.63 -8.45
CA ALA A 358 7.63 3.38 -9.54
C ALA A 358 6.75 2.52 -10.45
N GLY A 359 7.14 1.26 -10.70
CA GLY A 359 6.34 0.30 -11.48
C GLY A 359 4.95 -0.04 -10.91
N CYS A 360 4.66 0.28 -9.64
CA CYS A 360 3.31 0.16 -9.08
C CYS A 360 2.29 1.03 -9.84
N ALA A 361 2.69 2.17 -10.40
CA ALA A 361 1.79 3.04 -11.16
C ALA A 361 1.22 2.34 -12.40
N MET A 362 2.02 1.49 -13.07
CA MET A 362 1.55 0.67 -14.19
C MET A 362 0.51 -0.35 -13.73
N LYS A 363 0.75 -1.03 -12.60
CA LYS A 363 -0.17 -2.03 -12.04
C LYS A 363 -1.51 -1.40 -11.63
N VAL A 364 -1.45 -0.21 -11.03
CA VAL A 364 -2.63 0.61 -10.72
C VAL A 364 -3.37 0.97 -12.00
N SER A 365 -2.68 1.47 -13.03
CA SER A 365 -3.28 1.76 -14.33
C SER A 365 -4.01 0.56 -14.94
N THR A 366 -3.35 -0.60 -15.00
CA THR A 366 -3.92 -1.85 -15.53
C THR A 366 -5.18 -2.26 -14.77
N CYS A 367 -5.14 -2.26 -13.44
CA CYS A 367 -6.31 -2.64 -12.63
C CYS A 367 -7.46 -1.64 -12.76
N SER A 368 -7.17 -0.33 -12.91
CA SER A 368 -8.19 0.69 -13.19
C SER A 368 -8.89 0.46 -14.53
N ASN A 369 -8.15 0.10 -15.57
CA ASN A 369 -8.72 -0.24 -16.87
C ASN A 369 -9.62 -1.48 -16.77
N VAL A 370 -9.09 -2.55 -16.16
CA VAL A 370 -9.83 -3.80 -15.98
C VAL A 370 -11.09 -3.58 -15.15
N ALA A 371 -11.05 -2.74 -14.12
CA ALA A 371 -12.22 -2.40 -13.32
C ALA A 371 -13.36 -1.83 -14.19
N VAL A 372 -13.04 -0.92 -15.11
CA VAL A 372 -14.00 -0.34 -16.06
C VAL A 372 -14.49 -1.40 -17.04
N GLN A 373 -13.60 -2.19 -17.65
CA GLN A 373 -13.97 -3.23 -18.62
C GLN A 373 -14.89 -4.30 -18.00
N SER A 374 -14.55 -4.81 -16.82
CA SER A 374 -15.33 -5.79 -16.08
C SER A 374 -16.71 -5.26 -15.68
N ALA A 375 -16.79 -3.98 -15.31
CA ALA A 375 -18.06 -3.32 -15.00
C ALA A 375 -18.96 -3.19 -16.24
N LEU A 376 -18.39 -2.79 -17.38
CA LEU A 376 -19.14 -2.69 -18.63
C LEU A 376 -19.64 -4.06 -19.12
N LEU A 377 -18.84 -5.13 -18.97
CA LEU A 377 -19.30 -6.50 -19.26
C LEU A 377 -20.47 -6.90 -18.36
N ALA A 378 -20.35 -6.66 -17.05
CA ALA A 378 -21.40 -6.99 -16.10
C ALA A 378 -22.70 -6.22 -16.37
N LEU A 379 -22.62 -4.93 -16.73
CA LEU A 379 -23.78 -4.13 -17.14
C LEU A 379 -24.47 -4.67 -18.40
N ASN A 380 -23.76 -5.40 -19.25
CA ASN A 380 -24.29 -6.12 -20.41
C ASN A 380 -24.69 -7.57 -20.08
N ASN A 381 -24.88 -7.88 -18.79
CA ASN A 381 -25.23 -9.20 -18.28
C ASN A 381 -24.25 -10.30 -18.73
N GLN A 382 -22.97 -9.93 -18.87
CA GLN A 382 -21.89 -10.86 -19.14
C GLN A 382 -21.07 -11.09 -17.88
N GLU A 383 -20.89 -12.36 -17.53
CA GLU A 383 -20.02 -12.80 -16.46
C GLU A 383 -19.21 -14.03 -16.88
N ILE A 384 -18.02 -14.19 -16.30
CA ILE A 384 -17.26 -15.43 -16.44
C ILE A 384 -18.08 -16.56 -15.82
N ARG A 385 -18.29 -17.63 -16.58
CA ARG A 385 -19.11 -18.76 -16.13
C ARG A 385 -18.39 -19.51 -15.01
N SER A 386 -19.16 -20.12 -14.11
CA SER A 386 -18.64 -20.98 -13.03
C SER A 386 -17.93 -22.25 -13.52
N THR A 387 -18.06 -22.59 -14.80
CA THR A 387 -17.31 -23.67 -15.45
C THR A 387 -15.90 -23.26 -15.86
N ASP A 388 -15.57 -21.96 -15.82
CA ASP A 388 -14.34 -21.41 -16.38
C ASP A 388 -13.33 -21.08 -15.26
N GLY A 389 -12.20 -21.79 -15.27
CA GLY A 389 -11.12 -21.56 -14.31
C GLY A 389 -11.53 -21.88 -12.86
N PHE A 390 -11.27 -20.95 -11.94
CA PHE A 390 -11.59 -21.09 -10.50
C PHE A 390 -12.74 -20.17 -10.05
N ILE A 391 -13.51 -19.62 -10.99
CA ILE A 391 -14.70 -18.81 -10.73
C ILE A 391 -15.86 -19.74 -10.35
N HIS A 392 -16.70 -19.32 -9.40
CA HIS A 392 -17.85 -20.08 -8.90
C HIS A 392 -19.17 -19.37 -9.21
N ASP A 393 -20.31 -20.04 -9.06
CA ASP A 393 -21.64 -19.37 -9.16
C ASP A 393 -21.87 -18.33 -8.05
N ASP A 394 -21.11 -18.43 -6.97
CA ASP A 394 -21.16 -17.52 -5.83
C ASP A 394 -19.89 -16.65 -5.81
N VAL A 395 -20.09 -15.33 -5.80
CA VAL A 395 -19.01 -14.33 -5.70
C VAL A 395 -18.16 -14.55 -4.45
N GLU A 396 -18.75 -14.97 -3.33
CA GLU A 396 -18.02 -15.19 -2.07
C GLU A 396 -17.04 -16.35 -2.20
N LYS A 397 -17.45 -17.43 -2.87
CA LYS A 397 -16.58 -18.59 -3.16
C LYS A 397 -15.47 -18.25 -4.16
N SER A 398 -15.76 -17.38 -5.12
CA SER A 398 -14.76 -16.86 -6.06
C SER A 398 -13.70 -16.02 -5.33
N ILE A 399 -14.12 -15.15 -4.41
CA ILE A 399 -13.23 -14.37 -3.54
C ILE A 399 -12.39 -15.31 -2.66
N GLU A 400 -13.00 -16.34 -2.06
CA GLU A 400 -12.28 -17.32 -1.24
C GLU A 400 -11.23 -18.08 -2.04
N SER A 401 -11.55 -18.50 -3.26
CA SER A 401 -10.61 -19.18 -4.16
C SER A 401 -9.45 -18.27 -4.55
N PHE A 402 -9.73 -17.00 -4.86
CA PHE A 402 -8.69 -15.98 -5.11
C PHE A 402 -7.78 -15.76 -3.89
N CYS A 403 -8.37 -15.66 -2.70
CA CYS A 403 -7.62 -15.49 -1.46
C CYS A 403 -6.76 -16.72 -1.14
N LYS A 404 -7.31 -17.92 -1.36
CA LYS A 404 -6.57 -19.18 -1.20
C LYS A 404 -5.36 -19.24 -2.14
N LEU A 405 -5.54 -18.88 -3.41
CA LEU A 405 -4.44 -18.79 -4.38
C LEU A 405 -3.33 -17.86 -3.89
N GLY A 406 -3.70 -16.69 -3.38
CA GLY A 406 -2.74 -15.75 -2.79
C GLY A 406 -2.02 -16.30 -1.56
N ASN A 407 -2.77 -16.85 -0.60
CA ASN A 407 -2.26 -17.27 0.70
C ASN A 407 -1.41 -18.53 0.64
N GLU A 408 -1.86 -19.55 -0.10
CA GLU A 408 -1.23 -20.86 -0.18
C GLU A 408 -0.34 -20.97 -1.41
N GLY A 409 -0.82 -20.49 -2.56
CA GLY A 409 -0.20 -20.73 -3.87
C GLY A 409 1.04 -19.89 -4.16
N THR A 410 1.28 -18.79 -3.43
CA THR A 410 2.36 -17.86 -3.78
C THR A 410 3.54 -17.79 -2.80
N ARG A 411 3.58 -18.67 -1.79
CA ARG A 411 4.64 -18.64 -0.78
C ARG A 411 6.04 -18.80 -1.37
N HIS A 412 6.23 -19.83 -2.20
CA HIS A 412 7.51 -20.06 -2.87
C HIS A 412 7.83 -18.97 -3.91
N THR A 413 6.78 -18.43 -4.56
CA THR A 413 6.92 -17.31 -5.49
C THR A 413 7.48 -16.07 -4.80
N ASP A 414 7.01 -15.76 -3.58
CA ASP A 414 7.50 -14.61 -2.81
C ASP A 414 8.99 -14.75 -2.44
N GLU A 415 9.41 -15.95 -2.01
CA GLU A 415 10.81 -16.27 -1.70
C GLU A 415 11.71 -16.12 -2.94
N LEU A 416 11.27 -16.65 -4.08
CA LEU A 416 12.01 -16.55 -5.34
C LEU A 416 12.12 -15.10 -5.82
N ILE A 417 11.04 -14.32 -5.73
CA ILE A 417 11.05 -12.88 -6.07
C ILE A 417 12.09 -12.15 -5.23
N LEU A 418 12.10 -12.38 -3.92
CA LEU A 418 13.06 -11.74 -3.03
C LEU A 418 14.50 -12.09 -3.45
N LYS A 419 14.77 -13.37 -3.73
CA LYS A 419 16.10 -13.81 -4.20
C LYS A 419 16.51 -13.08 -5.48
N LEU A 420 15.63 -13.04 -6.49
CA LEU A 420 15.87 -12.33 -7.75
C LEU A 420 16.07 -10.82 -7.54
N MET A 421 15.39 -10.23 -6.55
CA MET A 421 15.60 -8.83 -6.17
C MET A 421 16.98 -8.61 -5.53
N MET A 422 17.52 -9.57 -4.79
CA MET A 422 18.83 -9.47 -4.14
C MET A 422 20.01 -9.74 -5.08
N GLU A 423 19.80 -10.35 -6.24
CA GLU A 423 20.84 -10.60 -7.26
C GLU A 423 21.25 -9.33 -8.05
N LYS A 424 20.56 -8.21 -7.81
CA LYS A 424 20.87 -6.87 -8.35
C LYS A 424 21.50 -6.00 -7.29
#